data_AF-A0A6I9NLZ7-F1
#
_entry.id   AF-A0A6I9NLZ7-F1
#
_cell.length_a   1.000
_cell.length_b   1.000
_cell.length_c   1.000
_cell.angle_alpha   90.00
_cell.angle_beta   90.00
_cell.angle_gamma   90.00
#
_symmetry.space_group_name_H-M   'P 1'
#
loop_
_entity.id
_entity.type
_entity.pdbx_description
1 polymer ?
#
loop_
_entity_poly.entity_id
_entity_poly.type
_entity_poly.pdbx_seq_one_letter_code
_entity_poly.pdbx_strand_id
1 'polypeptide(L)'
;QSSSTAKLKSLTGALEIMTETRSAFLMIHKELLEEQIELSEPAESSHSPDAAGGSPSGLNLQEVMKLIGVFEPSFSFLLLQVIKLMTTMKRKPSNKDEELLKTFKNVYSKLLRAEKNTPLLSRIELHIELLQQLKTQTGSGDTGAHS
;
A
#
# COMPACT_ATOMS: atom_id res chain seq x y z
N GLN A 1 -27.01 -19.81 4.75
CA GLN A 1 -26.56 -18.60 4.01
C GLN A 1 -25.35 -17.93 4.70
N SER A 2 -24.28 -18.67 4.99
CA SER A 2 -23.18 -18.26 5.90
C SER A 2 -21.81 -18.04 5.24
N SER A 3 -21.58 -18.57 4.03
CA SER A 3 -20.26 -18.58 3.39
C SER A 3 -19.77 -17.18 2.95
N SER A 4 -20.63 -16.36 2.34
CA SER A 4 -20.23 -15.05 1.83
C SER A 4 -19.82 -14.07 2.93
N THR A 5 -20.46 -14.15 4.11
CA THR A 5 -20.12 -13.30 5.26
C THR A 5 -18.78 -13.71 5.87
N ALA A 6 -18.52 -15.00 6.03
CA ALA A 6 -17.22 -15.50 6.50
C ALA A 6 -16.10 -15.12 5.52
N LYS A 7 -16.35 -15.26 4.21
CA LYS A 7 -15.41 -14.86 3.16
C LYS A 7 -15.13 -13.36 3.17
N LEU A 8 -16.15 -12.52 3.34
CA LEU A 8 -15.96 -11.08 3.44
C LEU A 8 -15.09 -10.73 4.65
N LYS A 9 -15.39 -11.27 5.84
CA LYS A 9 -14.57 -11.06 7.04
C LYS A 9 -13.11 -11.46 6.83
N SER A 10 -12.88 -12.61 6.22
CA SER A 10 -11.52 -13.09 5.93
C SER A 10 -10.77 -12.18 4.96
N LEU A 11 -11.42 -11.73 3.88
CA LEU A 11 -10.79 -10.84 2.90
C LEU A 11 -10.58 -9.42 3.45
N THR A 12 -11.51 -8.91 4.26
CA THR A 12 -11.33 -7.64 4.97
C THR A 12 -10.16 -7.72 5.94
N GLY A 13 -10.04 -8.79 6.72
CA GLY A 13 -8.89 -8.99 7.62
C GLY A 13 -7.56 -9.11 6.85
N ALA A 14 -7.55 -9.79 5.71
CA ALA A 14 -6.37 -9.79 4.84
C ALA A 14 -6.01 -8.39 4.33
N LEU A 15 -7.02 -7.56 4.03
CA LEU A 15 -6.81 -6.19 3.57
C LEU A 15 -6.24 -5.31 4.70
N GLU A 16 -6.72 -5.51 5.93
CA GLU A 16 -6.17 -4.85 7.12
C GLU A 16 -4.69 -5.17 7.31
N ILE A 17 -4.30 -6.46 7.23
CA ILE A 17 -2.88 -6.86 7.27
C ILE A 17 -2.09 -6.19 6.14
N MET A 18 -2.64 -6.12 4.92
CA MET A 18 -1.97 -5.39 3.84
C MET A 18 -1.77 -3.91 4.18
N THR A 19 -2.70 -3.25 4.87
CA THR A 19 -2.53 -1.83 5.27
C THR A 19 -1.40 -1.61 6.26
N GLU A 20 -1.02 -2.62 7.05
CA GLU A 20 0.12 -2.53 7.97
C GLU A 20 1.46 -2.41 7.24
N THR A 21 1.56 -2.93 6.00
CA THR A 21 2.77 -2.81 5.17
C THR A 21 3.13 -1.36 4.82
N ARG A 22 2.25 -0.40 5.08
CA ARG A 22 2.51 1.03 4.91
C ARG A 22 3.78 1.49 5.62
N SER A 23 4.10 0.95 6.80
CA SER A 23 5.31 1.31 7.54
C SER A 23 6.58 0.93 6.77
N ALA A 24 6.58 -0.23 6.11
CA ALA A 24 7.69 -0.67 5.28
C ALA A 24 7.86 0.25 4.07
N PHE A 25 6.77 0.63 3.38
CA PHE A 25 6.85 1.58 2.28
C PHE A 25 7.34 2.97 2.71
N LEU A 26 6.99 3.44 3.92
CA LEU A 26 7.54 4.69 4.46
C LEU A 26 9.06 4.61 4.69
N MET A 27 9.56 3.46 5.16
CA MET A 27 10.99 3.23 5.38
C MET A 27 11.74 3.23 4.04
N ILE A 28 11.25 2.47 3.05
CA ILE A 28 11.79 2.45 1.69
C ILE A 28 11.78 3.85 1.07
N HIS A 29 10.69 4.61 1.23
CA HIS A 29 10.59 5.97 0.71
C HIS A 29 11.65 6.90 1.32
N LYS A 30 11.90 6.78 2.63
CA LYS A 30 12.92 7.55 3.33
C LYS A 30 14.33 7.21 2.79
N GLU A 31 14.66 5.92 2.68
CA GLU A 31 15.95 5.47 2.16
C GLU A 31 16.17 5.92 0.70
N LEU A 32 15.13 5.87 -0.15
CA LEU A 32 15.22 6.37 -1.54
C LEU A 32 15.39 7.90 -1.64
N LEU A 33 14.91 8.66 -0.66
CA LEU A 33 15.16 10.11 -0.59
C LEU A 33 16.61 10.39 -0.18
N GLU A 34 17.11 9.66 0.82
CA GLU A 34 18.50 9.79 1.30
C GLU A 34 19.50 9.47 0.17
N GLU A 35 19.28 8.41 -0.61
CA GLU A 35 20.12 8.09 -1.78
C GLU A 35 20.17 9.21 -2.83
N GLN A 36 19.04 9.88 -3.10
CA GLN A 36 19.01 10.98 -4.08
C GLN A 36 19.74 12.21 -3.57
N ILE A 37 19.71 12.46 -2.26
CA ILE A 37 20.44 13.57 -1.63
C ILE A 37 21.94 13.31 -1.74
N GLU A 38 22.42 12.12 -1.39
CA GLU A 38 23.84 11.76 -1.45
C GLU A 38 24.41 11.81 -2.88
N LEU A 39 23.60 11.50 -3.91
CA LEU A 39 24.00 11.66 -5.31
C LEU A 39 24.03 13.11 -5.80
N SER A 40 23.33 14.03 -5.11
CA SER A 40 23.17 15.42 -5.52
C SER A 40 24.21 16.36 -4.89
N GLU A 41 24.89 15.92 -3.83
CA GLU A 41 25.99 16.66 -3.20
C GLU A 41 27.26 16.57 -4.08
N PRO A 42 27.90 17.70 -4.45
CA PRO A 42 29.14 17.66 -5.21
C PRO A 42 30.25 17.05 -4.33
N ALA A 43 30.85 15.96 -4.80
CA ALA A 43 31.90 15.24 -4.10
C ALA A 43 33.15 16.11 -3.87
N GLU A 44 33.25 16.73 -2.70
CA GLU A 44 34.49 17.30 -2.19
C GLU A 44 35.39 16.14 -1.70
N SER A 45 36.18 15.59 -2.64
CA SER A 45 37.45 14.89 -2.43
C SER A 45 37.61 13.99 -1.18
N SER A 46 37.55 12.67 -1.37
CA SER A 46 38.64 11.76 -0.99
C SER A 46 38.47 10.36 -1.60
N HIS A 47 39.56 9.90 -2.20
CA HIS A 47 39.71 8.68 -2.96
C HIS A 47 39.85 7.45 -2.02
N SER A 48 39.03 6.42 -2.21
CA SER A 48 39.40 5.03 -1.89
C SER A 48 38.76 4.08 -2.92
N PRO A 49 39.55 3.28 -3.66
CA PRO A 49 39.03 2.37 -4.67
C PRO A 49 38.86 0.99 -4.05
N ASP A 50 37.88 0.80 -3.18
CA ASP A 50 37.45 -0.53 -2.72
C ASP A 50 36.08 -0.44 -2.02
N ALA A 51 35.06 -0.06 -2.78
CA ALA A 51 33.68 -0.25 -2.36
C ALA A 51 32.95 -0.94 -3.50
N ALA A 52 32.77 -2.24 -3.34
CA ALA A 52 32.02 -3.09 -4.26
C ALA A 52 30.58 -2.57 -4.40
N GLY A 53 30.35 -1.75 -5.43
CA GLY A 53 29.09 -1.54 -6.19
C GLY A 53 27.74 -1.61 -5.47
N GLY A 54 27.64 -1.29 -4.18
CA GLY A 54 26.39 -1.27 -3.42
C GLY A 54 25.85 0.14 -3.31
N SER A 55 24.52 0.29 -3.35
CA SER A 55 23.85 1.54 -3.00
C SER A 55 24.31 2.01 -1.61
N PRO A 56 24.57 3.30 -1.39
CA PRO A 56 25.14 3.80 -0.14
C PRO A 56 24.23 3.57 1.07
N SER A 57 22.91 3.44 0.85
CA SER A 57 21.91 3.12 1.88
C SER A 57 21.86 1.63 2.27
N GLY A 58 22.46 0.73 1.48
CA GLY A 58 22.25 -0.71 1.58
C GLY A 58 20.90 -1.22 1.05
N LEU A 59 20.02 -0.33 0.54
CA LEU A 59 18.74 -0.70 -0.08
C LEU A 59 18.94 -1.41 -1.41
N ASN A 60 18.41 -2.63 -1.52
CA ASN A 60 18.43 -3.38 -2.77
C ASN A 60 17.25 -2.98 -3.66
N LEU A 61 17.51 -2.08 -4.61
CA LEU A 61 16.52 -1.57 -5.56
C LEU A 61 15.81 -2.68 -6.34
N GLN A 62 16.52 -3.75 -6.70
CA GLN A 62 15.96 -4.87 -7.44
C GLN A 62 14.92 -5.62 -6.60
N GLU A 63 15.19 -5.83 -5.32
CA GLU A 63 14.23 -6.45 -4.39
C GLU A 63 13.02 -5.54 -4.15
N VAL A 64 13.21 -4.21 -4.08
CA VAL A 64 12.07 -3.26 -3.98
C VAL A 64 11.18 -3.33 -5.22
N MET A 65 11.76 -3.41 -6.43
CA MET A 65 10.98 -3.58 -7.65
C MET A 65 10.23 -4.92 -7.68
N LYS A 66 10.85 -6.02 -7.21
CA LYS A 66 10.19 -7.33 -7.06
C LYS A 66 9.04 -7.27 -6.06
N LEU A 67 9.25 -6.62 -4.90
CA LEU A 67 8.23 -6.42 -3.88
C LEU A 67 7.01 -5.71 -4.46
N ILE A 68 7.21 -4.62 -5.19
CA ILE A 68 6.12 -3.90 -5.89
C ILE A 68 5.43 -4.81 -6.91
N GLY A 69 6.20 -5.58 -7.68
CA GLY A 69 5.69 -6.54 -8.66
C GLY A 69 4.77 -7.62 -8.08
N VAL A 70 4.95 -7.97 -6.80
CA VAL A 70 4.06 -8.90 -6.07
C VAL A 70 2.95 -8.17 -5.33
N PHE A 71 3.25 -7.01 -4.75
CA PHE A 71 2.32 -6.21 -3.95
C PHE A 71 1.15 -5.70 -4.79
N GLU A 72 1.39 -5.05 -5.93
CA GLU A 72 0.31 -4.42 -6.71
C GLU A 72 -0.74 -5.41 -7.21
N PRO A 73 -0.36 -6.56 -7.82
CA PRO A 73 -1.35 -7.55 -8.23
C PRO A 73 -2.12 -8.14 -7.05
N SER A 74 -1.43 -8.40 -5.93
CA SER A 74 -2.06 -8.95 -4.71
C SER A 74 -3.07 -7.97 -4.12
N PHE A 75 -2.69 -6.69 -4.05
CA PHE A 75 -3.51 -5.62 -3.50
C PHE A 75 -4.74 -5.36 -4.38
N SER A 76 -4.53 -5.26 -5.70
CA SER A 76 -5.58 -5.09 -6.71
C SER A 76 -6.58 -6.25 -6.66
N PHE A 77 -6.08 -7.48 -6.62
CA PHE A 77 -6.92 -8.67 -6.53
C PHE A 77 -7.77 -8.65 -5.25
N LEU A 78 -7.15 -8.37 -4.10
CA LEU A 78 -7.85 -8.36 -2.82
C LEU A 78 -8.97 -7.31 -2.78
N LEU A 79 -8.67 -6.07 -3.19
CA LEU A 79 -9.65 -5.00 -3.31
C LEU A 79 -10.81 -5.39 -4.22
N LEU A 80 -10.51 -5.94 -5.40
CA LEU A 80 -11.54 -6.39 -6.33
C LEU A 80 -12.44 -7.48 -5.72
N GLN A 81 -11.87 -8.46 -5.00
CA GLN A 81 -12.67 -9.51 -4.36
C GLN A 81 -13.59 -8.95 -3.27
N VAL A 82 -13.10 -8.03 -2.44
CA VAL A 82 -13.89 -7.36 -1.40
C VAL A 82 -15.02 -6.54 -2.03
N ILE A 83 -14.72 -5.70 -3.02
CA ILE A 83 -15.70 -4.87 -3.75
C ILE A 83 -16.78 -5.77 -4.39
N LYS A 84 -16.38 -6.84 -5.07
CA LYS A 84 -17.31 -7.77 -5.71
C LYS A 84 -18.22 -8.44 -4.69
N LEU A 85 -17.69 -8.86 -3.55
CA LEU A 85 -18.52 -9.45 -2.49
C LEU A 85 -19.51 -8.45 -1.92
N MET A 86 -19.06 -7.24 -1.57
CA MET A 86 -19.94 -6.21 -1.00
C MET A 86 -21.06 -5.79 -1.97
N THR A 87 -20.77 -5.71 -3.27
CA THR A 87 -21.74 -5.34 -4.31
C THR A 87 -22.71 -6.46 -4.70
N THR A 88 -22.33 -7.73 -4.53
CA THR A 88 -23.16 -8.89 -4.90
C THR A 88 -23.91 -9.50 -3.71
N MET A 89 -23.66 -9.04 -2.49
CA MET A 89 -24.37 -9.48 -1.31
C MET A 89 -25.85 -9.08 -1.37
N LYS A 90 -26.75 -10.06 -1.18
CA LYS A 90 -28.21 -9.86 -1.21
C LYS A 90 -28.77 -9.05 -0.02
N ARG A 91 -27.92 -8.55 0.88
CA ARG A 91 -28.35 -7.78 2.05
C ARG A 91 -28.32 -6.29 1.72
N LYS A 92 -29.24 -5.51 2.31
CA LYS A 92 -29.19 -4.06 2.23
C LYS A 92 -27.88 -3.55 2.90
N PRO A 93 -27.05 -2.77 2.20
CA PRO A 93 -25.87 -2.18 2.81
C PRO A 93 -26.28 -1.12 3.84
N SER A 94 -25.49 -0.99 4.91
CA SER A 94 -25.58 0.15 5.82
C SER A 94 -24.87 1.36 5.20
N ASN A 95 -25.18 2.59 5.65
CA ASN A 95 -24.45 3.80 5.25
C ASN A 95 -22.93 3.63 5.42
N LYS A 96 -22.51 2.98 6.51
CA LYS A 96 -21.09 2.64 6.74
C LYS A 96 -20.51 1.69 5.69
N ASP A 97 -21.30 0.70 5.24
CA ASP A 97 -20.88 -0.21 4.18
C ASP A 97 -20.72 0.54 2.83
N GLU A 98 -21.59 1.52 2.56
CA GLU A 98 -21.53 2.33 1.34
C GLU A 98 -20.30 3.25 1.31
N GLU A 99 -19.98 3.93 2.42
CA GLU A 99 -18.78 4.76 2.55
C GLU A 99 -17.49 3.94 2.42
N LEU A 100 -17.47 2.77 3.06
CA LEU A 100 -16.36 1.83 2.95
C LEU A 100 -16.19 1.35 1.50
N LEU A 101 -17.29 0.95 0.86
CA LEU A 101 -17.29 0.53 -0.53
C LEU A 101 -16.84 1.64 -1.49
N LYS A 102 -17.25 2.90 -1.23
CA LYS A 102 -16.80 4.07 -2.01
C LYS A 102 -15.29 4.24 -1.89
N THR A 103 -14.73 4.07 -0.70
CA THR A 103 -13.29 4.15 -0.47
C THR A 103 -12.54 3.02 -1.19
N PHE A 104 -13.01 1.77 -1.06
CA PHE A 104 -12.40 0.64 -1.76
C PHE A 104 -12.41 0.81 -3.27
N LYS A 105 -13.53 1.27 -3.84
CA LYS A 105 -13.62 1.59 -5.28
C LYS A 105 -12.67 2.71 -5.69
N ASN A 106 -12.55 3.76 -4.89
CA ASN A 106 -11.63 4.87 -5.15
C ASN A 106 -10.17 4.40 -5.16
N VAL A 107 -9.75 3.67 -4.11
CA VAL A 107 -8.39 3.13 -3.99
C VAL A 107 -8.08 2.16 -5.14
N TYR A 108 -8.98 1.22 -5.42
CA TYR A 108 -8.86 0.30 -6.54
C TYR A 108 -8.72 1.02 -7.87
N SER A 109 -9.55 2.04 -8.10
CA SER A 109 -9.50 2.82 -9.33
C SER A 109 -8.20 3.62 -9.49
N LYS A 110 -7.67 4.20 -8.41
CA LYS A 110 -6.38 4.90 -8.43
C LYS A 110 -5.25 3.93 -8.77
N LEU A 111 -5.24 2.76 -8.13
CA LEU A 111 -4.25 1.70 -8.38
C LEU A 111 -4.25 1.23 -9.85
N LEU A 112 -5.43 1.00 -10.43
CA LEU A 112 -5.54 0.57 -11.83
C LEU A 112 -5.13 1.63 -12.86
N ARG A 113 -5.19 2.91 -12.49
CA ARG A 113 -4.83 4.04 -13.37
C ARG A 113 -3.39 4.50 -13.19
N ALA A 114 -2.66 3.94 -12.23
CA ALA A 114 -1.26 4.26 -12.02
C ALA A 114 -0.44 3.93 -13.27
N GLU A 115 0.38 4.88 -13.73
CA GLU A 115 1.19 4.67 -14.92
C GLU A 115 2.31 3.66 -14.65
N LYS A 116 2.56 2.78 -15.62
CA LYS A 116 3.58 1.74 -15.45
C LYS A 116 5.01 2.30 -15.43
N ASN A 117 5.21 3.47 -16.03
CA ASN A 117 6.52 4.10 -16.21
C ASN A 117 6.80 5.22 -15.19
N THR A 118 5.94 5.37 -14.16
CA THR A 118 6.17 6.33 -13.08
C THR A 118 7.48 6.01 -12.34
N PRO A 119 8.29 7.03 -11.98
CA PRO A 119 9.46 6.85 -11.13
C PRO A 119 9.15 6.08 -9.85
N LEU A 120 10.09 5.25 -9.40
CA LEU A 120 9.90 4.36 -8.27
C LEU A 120 9.45 5.10 -7.01
N LEU A 121 10.08 6.24 -6.70
CA LEU A 121 9.75 7.04 -5.53
C LEU A 121 8.28 7.47 -5.53
N SER A 122 7.80 8.07 -6.63
CA SER A 122 6.40 8.50 -6.77
C SER A 122 5.42 7.32 -6.72
N ARG A 123 5.86 6.14 -7.18
CA ARG A 123 5.06 4.92 -7.10
C ARG A 123 4.88 4.44 -5.65
N ILE A 124 5.94 4.50 -4.85
CA ILE A 124 5.90 4.17 -3.43
C ILE A 124 5.06 5.20 -2.66
N GLU A 125 5.20 6.49 -2.98
CA GLU A 125 4.39 7.55 -2.40
C GLU A 125 2.88 7.30 -2.63
N LEU A 126 2.52 6.91 -3.87
CA LEU A 126 1.15 6.51 -4.18
C LEU A 126 0.68 5.34 -3.29
N HIS A 127 1.49 4.28 -3.12
CA HIS A 127 1.10 3.15 -2.27
C HIS A 127 0.88 3.57 -0.81
N ILE A 128 1.72 4.46 -0.28
CA ILE A 128 1.57 5.02 1.07
C ILE A 128 0.24 5.76 1.21
N GLU A 129 -0.14 6.59 0.22
CA GLU A 129 -1.40 7.33 0.19
C GLU A 129 -2.61 6.37 0.15
N LEU A 130 -2.55 5.37 -0.73
CA LEU A 130 -3.63 4.38 -0.89
C LEU A 130 -3.86 3.57 0.38
N LEU A 131 -2.78 3.10 1.03
CA LEU A 131 -2.86 2.36 2.28
C LEU A 131 -3.37 3.23 3.44
N GLN A 132 -3.01 4.52 3.45
CA GLN A 132 -3.52 5.47 4.45
C GLN A 132 -5.05 5.65 4.34
N GLN A 133 -5.58 5.82 3.12
CA GLN A 133 -7.02 5.96 2.90
C GLN A 133 -7.82 4.74 3.38
N LEU A 134 -7.25 3.54 3.26
CA LEU A 134 -7.88 2.32 3.78
C LEU A 134 -7.86 2.28 5.32
N LYS A 135 -6.74 2.68 5.94
CA LYS A 135 -6.60 2.69 7.41
C LYS A 135 -7.59 3.64 8.09
N THR A 136 -7.84 4.82 7.50
CA THR A 136 -8.78 5.80 8.06
C THR A 136 -10.23 5.30 8.09
N GLN A 137 -10.62 4.44 7.15
CA GLN A 137 -11.99 3.90 7.11
C GLN A 137 -12.18 2.68 8.01
N THR A 138 -11.13 1.87 8.23
CA THR A 138 -11.21 0.72 9.14
C THR A 138 -11.19 1.15 10.61
N GLY A 139 -10.48 2.24 10.95
CA GLY A 139 -10.30 2.70 12.34
C GLY A 139 -11.51 3.37 12.99
N SER A 140 -12.56 3.72 12.24
CA SER A 140 -13.74 4.43 12.78
C SER A 140 -14.76 3.51 13.47
N GLY A 141 -14.28 2.45 14.13
CA GLY A 141 -15.10 1.33 14.59
C GLY A 141 -15.11 1.04 16.10
N ASP A 142 -14.24 1.62 16.91
CA ASP A 142 -14.11 1.19 18.32
C ASP A 142 -13.81 2.34 19.29
N THR A 143 -14.78 3.21 19.51
CA THR A 143 -14.78 4.06 20.72
C THR A 143 -16.20 4.10 21.26
N GLY A 144 -16.60 2.99 21.88
CA GLY A 144 -17.96 2.83 22.39
C GLY A 144 -18.13 1.64 23.33
N ALA A 145 -17.38 1.62 24.44
CA ALA A 145 -17.73 1.02 25.75
C ALA A 145 -16.50 1.23 26.67
N HIS A 146 -16.54 1.77 27.88
CA HIS A 146 -17.52 1.63 28.95
C HIS A 146 -17.58 2.91 29.79
N SER A 147 -18.80 3.29 30.19
CA SER A 147 -19.06 4.08 31.40
C SER A 147 -18.98 3.20 32.64
#